data_AF-A0A1E5PY98-F1
#
_entry.id   AF-A0A1E5PY98-F1
#
_cell.length_a   1.000
_cell.length_b   1.000
_cell.length_c   1.000
_cell.angle_alpha   90.00
_cell.angle_beta   90.00
_cell.angle_gamma   90.00
#
_symmetry.space_group_name_H-M   'P 1'
#
loop_
_entity.id
_entity.type
_entity.pdbx_description
1 polymer ?
#
loop_
_entity_poly.entity_id
_entity_poly.type
_entity_poly.pdbx_seq_one_letter_code
_entity_poly.pdbx_strand_id
1 'polypeptide(L)'
;MSMNTAAATATAWYDLALCAQTGPGFFFPEPGSSLRDAKRLCGACEGRTACLEYALTHDERFGVWGGLSESERQALRPRRG
;
A
#
# COMPACT_ATOMS: atom_id res chain seq x y z
N MET A 1 26.52 -0.09 -24.92
CA MET A 1 25.91 0.61 -23.77
C MET A 1 25.02 -0.40 -23.05
N SER A 2 25.58 -1.09 -22.05
CA SER A 2 24.84 -2.08 -21.27
C SER A 2 24.20 -1.37 -20.09
N MET A 3 22.90 -1.11 -20.17
CA MET A 3 22.15 -0.58 -19.03
C MET A 3 21.60 -1.75 -18.23
N ASN A 4 22.35 -2.13 -17.20
CA ASN A 4 21.88 -3.06 -16.18
C ASN A 4 21.08 -2.25 -15.14
N THR A 5 19.85 -1.85 -15.48
CA THR A 5 18.96 -1.12 -14.56
C THR A 5 18.15 -2.12 -13.73
N ALA A 6 18.83 -2.86 -12.85
CA ALA A 6 18.22 -3.87 -11.99
C ALA A 6 18.10 -3.43 -10.52
N ALA A 7 18.32 -2.15 -10.18
CA ALA A 7 18.42 -1.73 -8.77
C ALA A 7 17.75 -0.38 -8.41
N ALA A 8 16.71 0.05 -9.13
CA ALA A 8 16.03 1.32 -8.85
C ALA A 8 14.59 1.20 -8.29
N THR A 9 14.07 0.00 -8.07
CA THR A 9 12.61 -0.19 -8.05
C THR A 9 11.98 -0.40 -6.66
N ALA A 10 12.76 -0.51 -5.58
CA ALA A 10 12.19 -0.51 -4.24
C ALA A 10 11.85 0.94 -3.81
N THR A 11 12.81 1.87 -3.89
CA THR A 11 12.69 3.25 -3.38
C THR A 11 11.76 4.20 -4.13
N ALA A 12 11.57 4.01 -5.44
CA ALA A 12 10.87 5.00 -6.26
C ALA A 12 9.37 5.16 -5.92
N TRP A 13 8.70 4.08 -5.49
CA TRP A 13 7.24 4.14 -5.35
C TRP A 13 6.77 4.75 -4.03
N TYR A 14 7.57 4.65 -2.95
CA TYR A 14 7.22 5.28 -1.67
C TYR A 14 7.27 6.80 -1.77
N ASP A 15 8.32 7.32 -2.43
CA ASP A 15 8.59 8.76 -2.54
C ASP A 15 7.52 9.48 -3.36
N LEU A 16 6.92 8.78 -4.33
CA LEU A 16 5.84 9.31 -5.17
C LEU A 16 4.44 8.97 -4.64
N ALA A 17 4.33 8.28 -3.52
CA ALA A 17 3.04 7.83 -3.01
C ALA A 17 2.20 9.02 -2.54
N LEU A 18 0.94 9.07 -2.97
CA LEU A 18 -0.01 10.11 -2.53
C LEU A 18 -0.18 10.14 -1.00
N CYS A 19 0.00 9.01 -0.32
CA CYS A 19 -0.08 8.94 1.14
C CYS A 19 1.02 9.70 1.87
N ALA A 20 2.23 9.77 1.29
CA ALA A 20 3.33 10.54 1.84
C ALA A 20 3.01 12.06 1.83
N GLN A 21 2.19 12.51 0.88
CA GLN A 21 1.82 13.92 0.71
C GLN A 21 0.70 14.37 1.66
N THR A 22 -0.24 13.48 2.00
CA THR A 22 -1.36 13.80 2.91
C THR A 22 -1.07 13.45 4.37
N GLY A 23 -0.02 12.67 4.63
CA GLY A 23 0.39 12.24 5.95
C GLY A 23 -0.26 10.93 6.43
N PRO A 24 0.35 10.28 7.45
CA PRO A 24 -0.01 8.93 7.87
C PRO A 24 -1.37 8.84 8.56
N GLY A 25 -1.82 9.86 9.28
CA GLY A 25 -3.08 9.81 10.04
C GLY A 25 -4.32 9.53 9.17
N PHE A 26 -4.27 9.90 7.88
CA PHE A 26 -5.36 9.62 6.95
C PHE A 26 -5.39 8.14 6.50
N PHE A 27 -4.23 7.49 6.39
CA PHE A 27 -4.10 6.09 5.94
C PHE A 27 -4.07 5.09 7.09
N PHE A 28 -3.75 5.55 8.29
CA PHE A 28 -3.67 4.78 9.53
C PHE A 28 -4.55 5.44 10.61
N PRO A 29 -5.88 5.50 10.42
CA PRO A 29 -6.77 6.15 11.38
C PRO A 29 -7.09 5.23 12.57
N GLU A 30 -7.69 5.82 13.60
CA GLU A 30 -8.17 5.10 14.79
C GLU A 30 -9.18 3.98 14.43
N PRO A 31 -9.19 2.87 15.18
CA PRO A 31 -10.15 1.78 14.99
C PRO A 31 -11.61 2.28 14.95
N GLY A 32 -12.38 1.82 13.97
CA GLY A 32 -13.77 2.24 13.77
C GLY A 32 -13.95 3.46 12.87
N SER A 33 -12.86 4.14 12.50
CA SER A 33 -12.89 5.22 11.51
C SER A 33 -13.13 4.70 10.10
N SER A 34 -13.73 5.53 9.24
CA SER A 34 -13.94 5.19 7.84
C SER A 34 -12.62 5.16 7.07
N LEU A 35 -12.38 4.07 6.33
CA LEU A 35 -11.23 3.93 5.41
C LEU A 35 -11.57 4.30 3.96
N ARG A 36 -12.80 4.77 3.69
CA ARG A 36 -13.32 4.91 2.33
C ARG A 36 -12.49 5.87 1.48
N ASP A 37 -12.22 7.07 1.98
CA ASP A 37 -11.49 8.08 1.20
C ASP A 37 -9.99 7.76 1.13
N ALA A 38 -9.42 7.16 2.18
CA ALA A 38 -8.07 6.62 2.17
C ALA A 38 -7.88 5.55 1.09
N LYS A 39 -8.83 4.62 0.95
CA LYS A 39 -8.84 3.61 -0.12
C LYS A 39 -8.94 4.25 -1.50
N ARG A 40 -9.82 5.24 -1.69
CA ARG A 40 -9.95 5.97 -2.96
C ARG A 40 -8.65 6.66 -3.35
N LEU A 41 -8.03 7.38 -2.41
CA LEU A 41 -6.78 8.10 -2.65
C LEU A 41 -5.62 7.13 -2.93
N CYS A 42 -5.48 6.07 -2.13
CA CYS A 42 -4.50 5.01 -2.39
C CYS A 42 -4.71 4.36 -3.77
N GLY A 43 -5.97 4.18 -4.17
CA GLY A 43 -6.36 3.61 -5.46
C GLY A 43 -5.90 4.43 -6.67
N ALA A 44 -5.73 5.74 -6.50
CA ALA A 44 -5.24 6.66 -7.54
C ALA A 44 -3.70 6.75 -7.60
N CYS A 45 -2.99 6.09 -6.68
CA CYS A 45 -1.52 6.11 -6.66
C CYS A 45 -0.92 5.24 -7.76
N GLU A 46 0.04 5.76 -8.52
CA GLU A 46 0.77 5.01 -9.55
C GLU A 46 1.54 3.83 -8.95
N GLY A 47 2.04 3.97 -7.72
CA GLY A 47 2.76 2.93 -6.97
C GLY A 47 1.87 1.89 -6.27
N ARG A 48 0.55 1.89 -6.52
CA ARG A 48 -0.42 1.04 -5.78
C ARG A 48 -0.05 -0.45 -5.78
N THR A 49 0.38 -0.98 -6.92
CA THR A 49 0.71 -2.41 -7.06
C THR A 49 1.89 -2.80 -6.17
N ALA A 50 2.98 -2.02 -6.23
CA ALA A 50 4.15 -2.24 -5.38
C ALA A 50 3.82 -2.05 -3.89
N CYS A 51 2.96 -1.09 -3.56
CA CYS A 51 2.46 -0.87 -2.21
C CYS A 51 1.68 -2.08 -1.67
N LEU A 52 0.82 -2.69 -2.49
CA LEU A 52 0.09 -3.89 -2.10
C LEU A 52 1.03 -5.08 -1.87
N GLU A 53 1.97 -5.29 -2.80
CA GLU A 53 2.95 -6.37 -2.69
C GLU A 53 3.80 -6.24 -1.43
N TYR A 54 4.27 -5.02 -1.14
CA TYR A 54 4.98 -4.71 0.10
C TYR A 54 4.15 -5.08 1.33
N ALA A 55 2.89 -4.65 1.39
CA ALA A 55 2.02 -4.92 2.53
C ALA A 55 1.74 -6.42 2.74
N LEU A 56 1.60 -7.20 1.66
CA LEU A 56 1.38 -8.64 1.74
C LEU A 56 2.64 -9.41 2.17
N THR A 57 3.81 -8.97 1.72
CA THR A 57 5.12 -9.58 2.03
C THR A 57 5.61 -9.25 3.43
N HIS A 58 5.33 -8.04 3.95
CA HIS A 58 5.79 -7.58 5.27
C HIS A 58 4.75 -7.80 6.37
N ASP A 59 3.60 -8.38 6.04
CA ASP A 59 2.47 -8.56 6.96
C ASP A 59 2.05 -7.25 7.61
N GLU A 60 1.82 -6.23 6.79
CA GLU A 60 1.30 -4.95 7.28
C GLU A 60 -0.14 -5.12 7.72
N ARG A 61 -0.39 -4.96 9.02
CA ARG A 61 -1.68 -5.28 9.67
C ARG A 61 -2.60 -4.08 9.87
N PHE A 62 -2.06 -2.86 9.83
CA PHE A 62 -2.85 -1.66 10.11
C PHE A 62 -2.97 -0.78 8.88
N GLY A 63 -4.05 0.02 8.83
CA GLY A 63 -4.25 1.03 7.79
C GLY A 63 -4.53 0.51 6.38
N VAL A 64 -4.52 1.45 5.44
CA VAL A 64 -4.78 1.25 4.02
C VAL A 64 -3.47 1.10 3.25
N TRP A 65 -3.35 -0.02 2.56
CA TRP A 65 -2.22 -0.35 1.69
C TRP A 65 -2.72 -0.84 0.35
N GLY A 66 -2.16 -0.33 -0.75
CA GLY A 66 -2.53 -0.77 -2.09
C GLY A 66 -4.03 -0.59 -2.43
N GLY A 67 -4.71 0.33 -1.75
CA GLY A 67 -6.16 0.54 -1.88
C GLY A 67 -7.02 -0.40 -1.05
N LEU A 68 -6.42 -1.19 -0.15
CA LEU A 68 -7.12 -2.22 0.63
C LEU A 68 -6.93 -2.02 2.14
N SER A 69 -7.95 -2.37 2.92
CA SER A 69 -7.87 -2.51 4.37
C SER A 69 -7.24 -3.86 4.75
N GLU A 70 -6.85 -4.02 6.03
CA GLU A 70 -6.33 -5.28 6.57
C GLU A 70 -7.20 -6.48 6.20
N SER A 71 -8.51 -6.41 6.48
CA SER A 71 -9.43 -7.52 6.24
C SER A 71 -9.53 -7.89 4.75
N GLU A 72 -9.40 -6.92 3.85
CA GLU A 72 -9.41 -7.17 2.40
C GLU A 72 -8.08 -7.81 1.95
N ARG A 73 -6.95 -7.36 2.50
CA ARG A 73 -5.64 -8.01 2.26
C ARG A 73 -5.62 -9.44 2.79
N GLN A 74 -6.23 -9.67 3.95
CA GLN A 74 -6.34 -11.01 4.53
C GLN A 74 -7.15 -11.95 3.63
N ALA A 75 -8.20 -11.45 2.98
CA ALA A 75 -8.99 -12.23 2.03
C ALA A 75 -8.22 -12.61 0.74
N LEU A 76 -7.17 -11.87 0.39
CA LEU A 76 -6.27 -12.21 -0.72
C LEU A 76 -5.24 -13.29 -0.36
N ARG A 77 -4.96 -13.49 0.93
CA ARG A 77 -4.05 -14.55 1.35
C ARG A 77 -4.74 -15.91 1.10
N PRO A 78 -4.04 -16.90 0.53
CA PRO A 78 -4.60 -18.24 0.37
C PRO A 78 -5.08 -18.74 1.73
N ARG A 79 -6.30 -19.29 1.79
CA ARG A 79 -6.77 -19.99 2.99
C ARG A 79 -5.80 -21.16 3.20
N ARG A 80 -4.97 -21.08 4.25
CA ARG A 80 -4.23 -22.23 4.73
C ARG A 80 -5.29 -23.19 5.30
N GLY A 81 -5.72 -24.13 4.48
CA GLY A 81 -6.56 -25.26 4.89
C GLY A 81 -5.75 -26.25 5.71
#